data_AF-A0A8S4QKU1-F1
#
_entry.id   AF-A0A8S4QKU1-F1
#
_cell.length_a   1.000
_cell.length_b   1.000
_cell.length_c   1.000
_cell.angle_alpha   90.00
_cell.angle_beta   90.00
_cell.angle_gamma   90.00
#
_symmetry.space_group_name_H-M   'P 1'
#
loop_
_entity.id
_entity.type
_entity.pdbx_description
1 polymer ?
#
loop_
_entity_poly.entity_id
_entity_poly.type
_entity_poly.pdbx_seq_one_letter_code
_entity_poly.pdbx_strand_id
1 'polypeptide(L)' 'VIHRRDDYGIPAENFNRDWGDYKNGFGDPSKEFWLGNENIYMLTNNDDYMLRVELEDFDGNKR' A
#
# COMPACT_ATOMS: atom_id res chain seq x y z
N VAL A 1 -1.96 -3.08 7.56
CA VAL A 1 -1.10 -2.49 6.51
C VAL A 1 -1.99 -2.20 5.32
N ILE A 2 -2.00 -0.97 4.82
CA ILE A 2 -2.88 -0.55 3.71
C ILE A 2 -2.14 -0.40 2.38
N HIS A 3 -0.80 -0.36 2.42
CA HIS A 3 0.09 -0.19 1.28
C HIS A 3 1.46 -0.80 1.61
N ARG A 4 2.09 -1.48 0.64
CA ARG A 4 3.48 -1.93 0.73
C ARG A 4 4.18 -1.78 -0.62
N ARG A 5 5.42 -1.27 -0.57
CA ARG A 5 6.41 -1.30 -1.65
C ARG A 5 7.63 -2.04 -1.13
N ASP A 6 8.18 -2.94 -1.92
CA ASP A 6 9.30 -3.79 -1.50
C ASP A 6 10.04 -4.35 -2.72
N ASP A 7 11.27 -4.79 -2.55
CA ASP A 7 12.12 -5.28 -3.65
C ASP A 7 11.98 -6.79 -3.94
N TYR A 8 11.24 -7.52 -3.09
CA TYR A 8 11.10 -8.98 -3.18
C TYR A 8 10.28 -9.49 -4.38
N GLY A 9 9.57 -8.63 -5.11
CA GLY A 9 8.70 -9.00 -6.22
C GLY A 9 9.34 -8.72 -7.58
N ILE A 10 9.91 -9.72 -8.25
CA ILE A 10 10.17 -9.65 -9.70
C ILE A 10 9.11 -10.52 -10.41
N PRO A 11 8.29 -9.95 -11.32
CA PRO A 11 8.22 -8.53 -11.67
C PRO A 11 7.60 -7.69 -10.55
N ALA A 12 8.02 -6.42 -10.48
CA ALA A 12 7.46 -5.43 -9.55
C ALA A 12 6.00 -5.11 -9.93
N GLU A 13 5.22 -4.69 -8.94
CA GLU A 13 3.84 -4.29 -9.16
C GLU A 13 3.78 -2.89 -9.80
N ASN A 14 2.88 -2.71 -10.77
CA ASN A 14 2.68 -1.43 -11.44
C ASN A 14 1.71 -0.56 -10.62
N PHE A 15 2.18 0.59 -10.14
CA PHE A 15 1.36 1.58 -9.44
C PHE A 15 0.84 2.71 -10.33
N ASN A 16 1.24 2.77 -11.61
CA ASN A 16 0.66 3.69 -12.58
C ASN A 16 -0.60 3.07 -13.18
N ARG A 17 -1.73 3.29 -12.51
CA ARG A 17 -3.04 2.68 -12.77
C ARG A 17 -4.15 3.71 -12.74
N ASP A 18 -5.32 3.32 -13.23
CA ASP A 18 -6.49 4.19 -13.26
C ASP A 18 -7.19 4.31 -11.89
N TRP A 19 -8.21 5.15 -11.84
CA TRP A 19 -9.01 5.36 -10.63
C TRP A 19 -9.73 4.10 -10.14
N GLY A 20 -10.21 3.25 -11.06
CA GLY A 20 -10.93 2.03 -10.73
C GLY A 20 -10.05 1.05 -9.97
N ASP A 21 -8.79 0.91 -10.39
CA ASP A 21 -7.80 0.11 -9.68
C ASP A 21 -7.49 0.67 -8.30
N TYR A 22 -7.25 1.97 -8.15
CA TYR A 22 -7.03 2.58 -6.83
C TYR A 22 -8.25 2.50 -5.91
N LYS A 23 -9.44 2.52 -6.49
CA LYS A 23 -10.70 2.34 -5.75
C LYS A 23 -10.80 0.94 -5.16
N ASN A 24 -10.59 -0.10 -5.98
CA ASN A 24 -10.79 -1.50 -5.60
C ASN A 24 -9.57 -2.13 -4.88
N GLY A 25 -8.38 -1.60 -5.13
CA GLY A 25 -7.11 -2.20 -4.70
C GLY A 25 -6.49 -3.10 -5.76
N PHE A 26 -5.18 -3.31 -5.64
CA PHE A 26 -4.40 -4.14 -6.56
C PHE A 26 -3.11 -4.63 -5.90
N GLY A 27 -2.47 -5.62 -6.53
CA GLY A 27 -1.26 -6.27 -6.04
C GLY A 27 -1.53 -7.46 -5.12
N ASP A 28 -0.47 -7.92 -4.46
CA ASP A 28 -0.48 -9.10 -3.61
C ASP A 28 -0.17 -8.68 -2.16
N PRO A 29 -1.08 -8.90 -1.19
CA PRO A 29 -0.84 -8.57 0.22
C PRO A 29 0.39 -9.25 0.84
N SER A 30 0.92 -10.32 0.23
CA SER A 30 2.19 -10.96 0.60
C SER A 30 3.43 -10.28 -0.01
N LYS A 31 3.25 -9.37 -0.97
CA LYS A 31 4.30 -8.60 -1.68
C LYS A 31 3.92 -7.10 -1.70
N GLU A 32 4.04 -6.46 -2.85
CA GLU A 32 3.59 -5.08 -3.11
C GLU A 32 2.09 -5.03 -3.39
N PHE A 33 1.39 -4.09 -2.75
CA PHE A 33 -0.04 -3.92 -2.94
C PHE A 33 -0.55 -2.55 -2.50
N TRP A 34 -1.74 -2.21 -2.99
CA TRP A 34 -2.62 -1.15 -2.50
C TRP A 34 -3.95 -1.77 -2.06
N LEU A 35 -4.38 -1.52 -0.83
CA LEU A 35 -5.59 -2.15 -0.27
C LEU A 35 -6.88 -1.73 -0.99
N GLY A 36 -6.90 -0.57 -1.62
CA GLY A 36 -8.09 0.01 -2.24
C GLY A 36 -8.75 1.08 -1.37
N ASN A 37 -9.14 2.18 -2.00
CA ASN A 37 -9.68 3.35 -1.31
C ASN A 37 -10.99 3.05 -0.57
N GLU A 38 -11.89 2.22 -1.13
CA GLU A 38 -13.13 1.84 -0.44
C GLU A 38 -12.84 1.02 0.84
N ASN A 39 -11.87 0.12 0.77
CA ASN A 39 -11.44 -0.67 1.93
C ASN A 39 -10.78 0.21 3.00
N ILE A 40 -9.92 1.14 2.60
CA ILE A 40 -9.30 2.10 3.53
C ILE A 40 -10.38 2.96 4.19
N TYR A 41 -11.35 3.48 3.42
CA TYR A 41 -12.47 4.24 3.96
C TYR A 41 -13.27 3.44 5.00
N MET A 42 -13.63 2.20 4.71
CA MET A 42 -14.35 1.34 5.65
C MET A 42 -13.57 1.10 6.97
N LEU A 43 -12.24 1.05 6.90
CA LEU A 43 -11.39 0.87 8.08
C LEU A 43 -11.27 2.15 8.90
N THR A 44 -11.15 3.31 8.26
CA THR A 44 -10.81 4.57 8.95
C THR A 44 -12.02 5.44 9.30
N ASN A 45 -13.22 5.14 8.80
CA ASN A 45 -14.39 5.99 9.00
C ASN A 45 -15.12 5.76 10.34
N ASN A 46 -14.73 4.76 11.13
CA ASN A 46 -15.45 4.37 12.34
C ASN A 46 -14.88 4.95 13.64
N ASP A 47 -13.65 5.45 13.64
CA ASP A 47 -12.96 6.01 14.81
C ASP A 47 -11.77 6.87 14.35
N ASP A 48 -11.07 7.49 15.29
CA ASP A 48 -9.84 8.22 15.03
C ASP A 48 -8.64 7.27 14.89
N TYR A 49 -8.05 7.22 13.69
CA TYR A 49 -6.87 6.42 13.39
C TYR A 49 -5.66 7.30 13.06
N MET A 50 -4.47 6.82 13.42
CA MET A 50 -3.21 7.42 13.02
C MET A 50 -2.57 6.62 11.88
N LEU A 51 -2.10 7.33 10.86
CA LEU A 51 -1.30 6.74 9.79
C LEU A 51 0.16 6.66 10.23
N ARG A 52 0.71 5.45 10.23
CA ARG A 52 2.15 5.21 10.34
C ARG A 52 2.73 4.87 8.97
N VAL A 53 3.80 5.56 8.59
CA VAL A 53 4.57 5.29 7.38
C VAL A 53 5.97 4.88 7.82
N GLU A 54 6.44 3.73 7.34
CA GLU A 54 7.80 3.25 7.54
C GLU A 54 8.54 3.32 6.21
N LEU A 55 9.73 3.92 6.20
CA LEU A 55 10.56 4.06 5.01
C LEU A 55 11.93 3.45 5.24
N GLU A 56 12.48 2.80 4.21
CA GLU A 56 13.84 2.28 4.18
C GLU A 56 14.54 2.81 2.92
N ASP A 57 15.78 3.29 3.05
CA ASP A 57 16.61 3.66 1.89
C ASP A 57 17.41 2.46 1.35
N PHE A 58 18.11 2.66 0.22
CA PHE A 58 18.89 1.60 -0.41
C PHE A 58 20.10 1.14 0.40
N ASP A 59 20.53 1.91 1.40
CA ASP A 59 21.61 1.57 2.32
C ASP A 59 21.07 0.87 3.60
N GLY A 60 19.75 0.63 3.68
CA GLY A 60 19.08 -0.04 4.78
C GLY A 60 18.73 0.87 5.98
N ASN A 61 18.84 2.20 5.86
CA ASN A 61 18.46 3.11 6.93
C ASN A 61 16.94 3.25 7.01
N LYS A 62 16.39 3.07 8.22
CA LYS A 62 14.94 3.09 8.49
C LYS A 62 14.48 4.40 9.15
N ARG A 63 13.28 4.89 8.78
CA ARG A 63 12.59 6.02 9.39
C ARG A 63 11.13 5.74 9.68
#